data_AF-L9YRP6-F1
#
_entry.id   AF-L9YRP6-F1
#
_cell.length_a   1.000
_cell.length_b   1.000
_cell.length_c   1.000
_cell.angle_alpha   90.00
_cell.angle_beta   90.00
_cell.angle_gamma   90.00
#
_symmetry.space_group_name_H-M   'P 1'
#
loop_
_entity.id
_entity.type
_entity.pdbx_description
1 polymer ?
#
loop_
_entity_poly.entity_id
_entity_poly.type
_entity_poly.pdbx_seq_one_letter_code
_entity_poly.pdbx_strand_id
1 'polypeptide(L)' 'MRIDPVPFVVVVGLAFMLLLSFGPLYEQTLGLPLEIAIALSAAVCTVVAVVRSGMQ' A
#
# COMPACT_ATOMS: atom_id res chain seq x y z
N MET A 1 -20.89 -10.55 -0.93
CA MET A 1 -20.38 -11.07 0.36
C MET A 1 -19.70 -9.93 1.09
N ARG A 2 -20.07 -9.58 2.33
CA ARG A 2 -19.50 -8.43 3.06
C ARG A 2 -18.11 -8.79 3.60
N ILE A 3 -17.13 -7.89 3.48
CA ILE A 3 -15.80 -8.02 4.10
C ILE A 3 -15.94 -7.77 5.60
N ASP A 4 -15.30 -8.63 6.40
CA ASP A 4 -15.15 -8.39 7.83
C ASP A 4 -14.16 -7.23 8.08
N PRO A 5 -14.55 -6.19 8.83
CA PRO A 5 -13.76 -4.97 8.92
C PRO A 5 -12.44 -5.16 9.66
N VAL A 6 -12.42 -6.01 10.69
CA VAL A 6 -11.22 -6.25 11.51
C VAL A 6 -10.08 -6.89 10.70
N PRO A 7 -10.26 -8.08 10.08
CA PRO A 7 -9.17 -8.70 9.32
C PRO A 7 -8.77 -7.86 8.11
N PHE A 8 -9.68 -7.08 7.53
CA PHE A 8 -9.37 -6.16 6.44
C PHE A 8 -8.37 -5.08 6.86
N VAL A 9 -8.66 -4.37 7.96
CA VAL A 9 -7.76 -3.30 8.45
C VAL A 9 -6.40 -3.88 8.86
N VAL A 10 -6.37 -5.08 9.45
CA VAL A 10 -5.10 -5.74 9.81
C VAL A 10 -4.26 -6.04 8.57
N VAL A 11 -4.86 -6.65 7.54
CA VAL A 11 -4.12 -6.99 6.30
C VAL A 11 -3.66 -5.73 5.58
N VAL A 12 -4.50 -4.70 5.48
CA VAL A 12 -4.13 -3.42 4.86
C VAL A 12 -3.01 -2.73 5.64
N GLY A 13 -3.08 -2.71 6.97
CA GLY A 13 -2.04 -2.12 7.81
C GLY A 13 -0.70 -2.84 7.68
N LEU A 14 -0.70 -4.18 7.67
CA LEU A 14 0.51 -4.97 7.45
C LEU A 14 1.08 -4.76 6.04
N ALA A 15 0.22 -4.75 5.01
CA ALA A 15 0.64 -4.47 3.64
C ALA A 15 1.26 -3.06 3.52
N PHE A 16 0.67 -2.06 4.16
CA PHE A 16 1.17 -0.69 4.18
C PHE A 16 2.56 -0.59 4.85
N MET A 17 2.73 -1.22 6.02
CA MET A 17 4.02 -1.27 6.71
C MET A 17 5.11 -1.93 5.85
N LEU A 18 4.76 -3.03 5.17
CA LEU A 18 5.69 -3.72 4.27
C LEU A 18 6.02 -2.85 3.05
N LEU A 19 5.03 -2.24 2.41
CA LEU A 19 5.24 -1.37 1.25
C LEU A 19 6.10 -0.15 1.61
N LEU A 20 5.88 0.49 2.76
CA LEU A 20 6.76 1.59 3.17
C LEU A 20 8.18 1.15 3.57
N SER A 21 8.36 -0.09 4.02
CA SER A 21 9.68 -0.61 4.39
C SER A 21 10.53 -0.98 3.16
N PHE A 22 9.89 -1.55 2.12
CA PHE A 22 10.59 -2.10 0.95
C PHE A 22 10.37 -1.32 -0.34
N GLY A 23 9.20 -0.71 -0.51
CA GLY A 23 8.80 0.02 -1.71
C GLY A 23 9.75 1.17 -2.04
N PRO A 24 10.04 2.09 -1.08
CA PRO A 24 10.95 3.19 -1.36
C PRO A 24 12.35 2.73 -1.75
N LEU A 25 12.83 1.62 -1.16
CA LEU A 25 14.14 1.06 -1.52
C LEU A 25 14.17 0.62 -2.99
N TYR A 26 13.12 -0.06 -3.46
CA TYR A 26 13.02 -0.48 -4.85
C TYR A 26 12.84 0.73 -5.80
N GLU A 27 11.99 1.68 -5.43
CA GLU A 27 11.74 2.90 -6.21
C GLU A 27 12.98 3.79 -6.31
N GLN A 28 13.78 3.88 -5.24
CA GLN A 28 15.08 4.54 -5.28
C GLN A 28 16.07 3.84 -6.22
N THR A 29 16.03 2.51 -6.33
CA THR A 29 16.85 1.80 -7.36
C THR A 29 16.39 2.08 -8.78
N LEU A 30 15.14 2.51 -8.98
CA LEU A 30 14.64 3.01 -10.26
C LEU A 30 15.03 4.48 -10.52
N GLY A 31 15.72 5.13 -9.58
CA GLY A 31 16.17 6.52 -9.68
C GLY A 31 15.14 7.55 -9.18
N LEU A 32 14.07 7.12 -8.50
CA LEU A 32 13.08 8.03 -7.93
C LEU A 32 13.64 8.71 -6.66
N PRO A 33 13.37 10.01 -6.45
CA PRO A 33 13.71 10.67 -5.19
C PRO A 33 12.84 10.10 -4.05
N LEU A 34 13.38 10.13 -2.83
CA LEU A 34 12.77 9.50 -1.65
C LEU A 34 11.33 9.95 -1.39
N GLU A 35 11.04 11.24 -1.57
CA GLU A 35 9.69 11.78 -1.37
C GLU A 35 8.67 11.17 -2.32
N ILE A 36 9.03 11.02 -3.59
CA ILE A 36 8.17 10.41 -4.61
C ILE A 36 8.02 8.90 -4.35
N ALA A 37 9.10 8.25 -3.92
CA ALA A 37 9.09 6.84 -3.57
C ALA A 37 8.10 6.55 -2.41
N ILE A 38 8.21 7.28 -1.30
CA ILE A 38 7.25 7.15 -0.18
C ILE A 38 5.81 7.41 -0.64
N ALA A 39 5.60 8.46 -1.45
CA ALA A 39 4.27 8.80 -1.96
C ALA A 39 3.69 7.70 -2.86
N LEU A 40 4.48 7.13 -3.77
CA LEU A 40 4.07 6.05 -4.66
C LEU A 40 3.76 4.77 -3.89
N SER A 41 4.63 4.36 -2.97
CA SER A 41 4.42 3.22 -2.10
C SER A 41 3.11 3.33 -1.30
N ALA A 42 2.82 4.50 -0.73
CA ALA A 42 1.55 4.76 -0.05
C ALA A 42 0.34 4.78 -1.01
N ALA A 43 0.50 5.39 -2.19
CA ALA A 43 -0.55 5.49 -3.19
C ALA A 43 -0.97 4.11 -3.72
N VAL A 44 -0.01 3.24 -4.05
CA VAL A 44 -0.27 1.86 -4.49
C VAL A 44 -1.05 1.10 -3.43
N CYS A 45 -0.64 1.17 -2.16
CA CYS A 45 -1.37 0.52 -1.06
C CYS A 45 -2.82 1.03 -0.95
N THR A 46 -3.01 2.34 -1.08
CA THR A 46 -4.32 2.98 -1.00
C THR A 46 -5.21 2.56 -2.17
N VAL A 47 -4.68 2.54 -3.40
CA VAL A 47 -5.42 2.10 -4.59
C VAL A 47 -5.85 0.65 -4.45
N VAL A 48 -4.97 -0.25 -4.02
CA VAL A 48 -5.30 -1.66 -3.82
C VAL A 48 -6.37 -1.83 -2.75
N ALA A 49 -6.26 -1.12 -1.62
CA ALA A 49 -7.25 -1.16 -0.56
C ALA A 49 -8.62 -0.65 -1.04
N VAL A 50 -8.65 0.44 -1.81
CA VAL A 50 -9.89 1.00 -2.39
C VAL A 50 -10.50 0.06 -3.42
N VAL A 51 -9.71 -0.48 -4.36
CA VAL A 51 -10.19 -1.45 -5.36
C VAL A 51 -10.77 -2.68 -4.67
N ARG A 52 -10.08 -3.22 -3.65
CA ARG A 52 -10.56 -4.37 -2.90
C ARG A 52 -11.85 -4.08 -2.13
N SER A 53 -12.00 -2.85 -1.65
CA SER A 53 -13.22 -2.37 -0.96
C SER A 53 -14.37 -2.08 -1.93
N GLY A 54 -14.06 -1.62 -3.15
CA GLY A 54 -15.04 -1.25 -4.17
C GLY A 54 -15.48 -2.39 -5.10
N MET A 55 -14.74 -3.50 -5.15
CA MET A 55 -15.16 -4.76 -5.80
C MET A 55 -16.14 -5.60 -4.93
N GLN A 56 -16.66 -5.02 -3.85
CA GLN A 56 -17.73 -5.55 -3.01
C GLN A 56 -19.10 -5.33 -3.64
#